data_AF-A0A519I1D9-F1
#
_entry.id   AF-A0A519I1D9-F1
#
_cell.length_a   1.000
_cell.length_b   1.000
_cell.length_c   1.000
_cell.angle_alpha   90.00
_cell.angle_beta   90.00
_cell.angle_gamma   90.00
#
_symmetry.space_group_name_H-M   'P 1'
#
loop_
_entity.id
_entity.type
_entity.pdbx_description
1 polymer ?
#
loop_
_entity_poly.entity_id
_entity_poly.type
_entity_poly.pdbx_seq_one_letter_code
_entity_poly.pdbx_strand_id
1 'polypeptide(L)'
;MRAGSGAAVTAASCSGLRCLRRGLCWAAATSTSGFIDAFYGARLIPPARPVRPAAAGLIRWPPCCGAHGARPSPTHLAGGLLAPHPGAPMSRPAPALTALTAVTFALALAAASLPARAQDRPDGLWHGDASLGGTLSRGNNDSLTLSVQGNLNRVTAADKIGLYGVGNYGRAKVDGERSTTADLLRVGGRYDFNLGENLFSFGAAEGETNKAGAGVSNRYSVNGGLGLHVLRSEDHSFDVIAGLGFTDTRFIDGETDRGAQALLGEESHHKLSETTSFNQRLTYHPSSGDLSTRVNFDANLATQIAGGWTLNTGLSSRYNSVVPEGLKKTDNLLTVGFGYKF
;
A
#
# COMPACT_ATOMS: atom_id res chain seq x y z
N MET A 1 25.74 44.78 34.20
CA MET A 1 27.11 44.74 34.76
C MET A 1 27.06 44.00 36.10
N ARG A 2 27.94 42.99 36.26
CA ARG A 2 28.36 42.30 37.52
C ARG A 2 27.28 41.57 38.33
N ALA A 3 27.55 40.52 39.12
CA ALA A 3 28.57 39.47 39.26
C ALA A 3 28.28 38.77 40.61
N GLY A 4 28.53 37.46 40.71
CA GLY A 4 28.83 36.74 41.96
C GLY A 4 27.62 36.17 42.72
N SER A 5 27.45 34.86 42.96
CA SER A 5 28.31 33.80 43.53
C SER A 5 28.02 33.55 45.02
N GLY A 6 27.79 32.29 45.41
CA GLY A 6 27.99 31.83 46.79
C GLY A 6 27.00 30.79 47.29
N ALA A 7 27.42 29.52 47.31
CA ALA A 7 26.70 28.35 47.81
C ALA A 7 27.18 27.92 49.22
N ALA A 8 26.32 27.20 49.95
CA ALA A 8 26.64 26.21 51.01
C ALA A 8 25.33 25.39 51.25
N VAL A 9 25.16 24.12 50.89
CA VAL A 9 25.74 22.82 51.33
C VAL A 9 25.33 22.38 52.75
N THR A 10 24.96 21.08 52.85
CA THR A 10 24.67 20.16 53.98
C THR A 10 23.18 19.90 54.30
N ALA A 11 22.70 18.68 54.59
CA ALA A 11 23.20 17.30 54.54
C ALA A 11 21.96 16.35 54.56
N ALA A 12 21.91 15.32 53.71
CA ALA A 12 22.13 13.90 54.01
C ALA A 12 21.05 13.18 54.85
N SER A 13 20.48 12.12 54.24
CA SER A 13 20.06 10.90 54.91
C SER A 13 20.46 9.73 54.02
N CYS A 14 21.22 8.80 54.61
CA CYS A 14 21.79 7.60 53.99
C CYS A 14 21.26 6.39 54.75
N SER A 15 20.94 5.29 54.08
CA SER A 15 21.30 3.93 54.53
C SER A 15 20.77 2.84 53.59
N GLY A 16 21.64 1.87 53.26
CA GLY A 16 21.23 0.59 52.68
C GLY A 16 22.18 -0.02 51.64
N LEU A 17 23.41 -0.35 52.00
CA LEU A 17 24.31 -1.21 51.20
C LEU A 17 23.88 -2.69 51.27
N ARG A 18 24.04 -3.42 50.17
CA ARG A 18 24.62 -4.79 50.14
C ARG A 18 25.14 -5.13 48.74
N CYS A 19 26.45 -5.38 48.65
CA CYS A 19 27.12 -6.10 47.56
C CYS A 19 27.15 -7.60 47.87
N LEU A 20 26.97 -8.48 46.87
CA LEU A 20 27.86 -9.64 46.59
C LEU A 20 27.33 -10.56 45.45
N ARG A 21 28.22 -10.74 44.45
CA ARG A 21 28.57 -11.95 43.67
C ARG A 21 27.53 -12.76 42.84
N ARG A 22 27.96 -12.93 41.57
CA ARG A 22 27.78 -14.02 40.58
C ARG A 22 26.48 -14.11 39.79
N GLY A 23 26.63 -14.01 38.46
CA GLY A 23 25.67 -14.47 37.45
C GLY A 23 26.00 -13.92 36.07
N LEU A 24 26.64 -14.72 35.21
CA LEU A 24 26.69 -14.46 33.77
C LEU A 24 25.24 -14.43 33.22
N CYS A 25 24.94 -13.48 32.34
CA CYS A 25 23.90 -13.65 31.33
C CYS A 25 24.38 -13.10 29.99
N TRP A 26 24.25 -13.94 28.97
CA TRP A 26 24.49 -13.67 27.54
C TRP A 26 23.13 -13.36 26.88
N ALA A 27 23.09 -12.40 25.96
CA ALA A 27 22.14 -12.32 24.83
C ALA A 27 22.63 -11.18 23.91
N ALA A 28 23.38 -11.49 22.84
CA ALA A 28 22.91 -11.91 21.52
C ALA A 28 22.14 -10.80 20.77
N ALA A 29 22.89 -10.04 19.98
CA ALA A 29 22.36 -9.19 18.92
C ALA A 29 22.00 -10.07 17.71
N THR A 30 20.84 -9.84 17.11
CA THR A 30 20.54 -10.23 15.73
C THR A 30 19.83 -9.07 15.05
N SER A 31 20.59 -8.31 14.26
CA SER A 31 20.08 -7.43 13.22
C SER A 31 20.35 -8.12 11.89
N THR A 32 19.29 -8.54 11.23
CA THR A 32 19.28 -9.14 9.90
C THR A 32 18.96 -8.07 8.88
N SER A 33 19.90 -7.75 8.00
CA SER A 33 19.69 -7.46 6.56
C SER A 33 20.98 -6.89 5.96
N GLY A 34 21.61 -7.65 5.06
CA GLY A 34 22.82 -7.18 4.36
C GLY A 34 23.48 -8.28 3.53
N PHE A 35 22.92 -8.58 2.37
CA PHE A 35 23.53 -9.22 1.20
C PHE A 35 22.66 -8.74 0.02
N ILE A 36 23.14 -8.19 -1.09
CA ILE A 36 24.24 -8.59 -1.96
C ILE A 36 24.80 -7.32 -2.62
N ASP A 37 26.12 -7.12 -2.63
CA ASP A 37 26.80 -6.59 -3.81
C ASP A 37 28.27 -7.04 -3.83
N ALA A 38 28.71 -7.41 -5.02
CA ALA A 38 29.85 -8.26 -5.28
C ALA A 38 31.18 -7.50 -5.49
N PHE A 39 32.26 -8.24 -5.23
CA PHE A 39 33.67 -7.96 -5.48
C PHE A 39 34.01 -7.61 -6.95
N TYR A 40 34.88 -6.63 -7.20
CA TYR A 40 36.31 -6.79 -7.56
C TYR A 40 36.96 -5.44 -7.99
N GLY A 41 38.23 -5.22 -7.65
CA GLY A 41 39.11 -4.24 -8.32
C GLY A 41 39.99 -3.40 -7.39
N ALA A 42 41.26 -3.76 -7.25
CA ALA A 42 42.18 -3.31 -6.20
C ALA A 42 43.15 -2.18 -6.60
N ARG A 43 43.52 -1.39 -5.58
CA ARG A 43 44.81 -0.67 -5.33
C ARG A 43 45.22 0.50 -6.24
N LEU A 44 45.47 1.68 -5.63
CA LEU A 44 46.80 2.14 -5.15
C LEU A 44 46.70 3.51 -4.42
N ILE A 45 47.34 3.62 -3.26
CA ILE A 45 47.64 4.84 -2.47
C ILE A 45 49.17 5.03 -2.50
N PRO A 46 49.72 6.28 -2.48
CA PRO A 46 50.60 6.70 -1.36
C PRO A 46 50.49 8.25 -1.07
N PRO A 47 51.28 8.89 -0.17
CA PRO A 47 50.81 9.21 1.19
C PRO A 47 51.02 10.66 1.70
N ALA A 48 50.33 10.96 2.81
CA ALA A 48 50.67 11.79 3.98
C ALA A 48 50.92 13.32 3.88
N ARG A 49 50.23 14.07 4.76
CA ARG A 49 50.83 14.95 5.79
C ARG A 49 49.87 15.24 6.95
N PRO A 50 50.35 15.47 8.20
CA PRO A 50 49.55 15.48 9.42
C PRO A 50 49.17 16.90 9.88
N VAL A 51 47.98 17.06 10.48
CA VAL A 51 47.63 18.25 11.27
C VAL A 51 47.06 17.82 12.63
N ARG A 52 47.51 18.53 13.67
CA ARG A 52 47.36 18.29 15.11
C ARG A 52 45.90 18.35 15.63
N PRO A 53 45.60 17.73 16.78
CA PRO A 53 44.27 17.75 17.38
C PRO A 53 44.03 19.03 18.19
N ALA A 54 42.83 19.63 18.05
CA ALA A 54 42.34 20.70 18.91
C ALA A 54 41.21 20.19 19.81
N ALA A 55 41.13 20.79 20.99
CA ALA A 55 40.57 20.28 22.23
C ALA A 55 39.05 20.04 22.27
N ALA A 56 38.66 19.05 23.07
CA ALA A 56 37.30 18.78 23.51
C ALA A 56 36.82 19.86 24.51
N GLY A 57 35.69 20.50 24.20
CA GLY A 57 34.99 21.43 25.10
C GLY A 57 33.72 20.79 25.67
N LEU A 58 33.74 20.49 26.97
CA LEU A 58 32.59 20.09 27.78
C LEU A 58 31.72 21.33 28.08
N ILE A 59 30.43 21.29 27.74
CA ILE A 59 29.45 22.31 28.14
C ILE A 59 28.59 21.74 29.28
N ARG A 60 28.68 22.39 30.45
CA ARG A 60 27.85 22.16 31.65
C ARG A 60 26.97 23.38 31.90
N TRP A 61 25.70 23.14 32.23
CA TRP A 61 24.71 24.14 32.68
C TRP A 61 24.88 24.50 34.17
N PRO A 62 24.55 25.72 34.62
CA PRO A 62 24.39 26.06 36.03
C PRO A 62 22.91 26.30 36.44
N PRO A 63 22.53 26.06 37.71
CA PRO A 63 21.24 26.45 38.31
C PRO A 63 21.38 27.58 39.36
N CYS A 64 20.24 28.18 39.77
CA CYS A 64 19.79 28.39 41.18
C CYS A 64 18.82 29.58 41.39
N CYS A 65 17.96 29.39 42.40
CA CYS A 65 16.84 30.19 42.90
C CYS A 65 17.19 31.35 43.85
N GLY A 66 16.16 32.13 44.22
CA GLY A 66 15.93 32.76 45.54
C GLY A 66 15.43 34.21 45.45
N ALA A 67 14.66 34.85 46.35
CA ALA A 67 13.70 34.56 47.44
C ALA A 67 13.48 35.89 48.22
N HIS A 68 12.53 35.92 49.17
CA HIS A 68 12.24 36.93 50.23
C HIS A 68 11.05 37.89 49.99
N GLY A 69 10.15 38.13 50.94
CA GLY A 69 10.06 37.65 52.33
C GLY A 69 8.87 38.24 53.14
N ALA A 70 8.63 37.61 54.30
CA ALA A 70 8.19 38.14 55.61
C ALA A 70 6.81 38.84 55.78
N ARG A 71 6.08 38.80 56.92
CA ARG A 71 5.93 37.98 58.16
C ARG A 71 4.68 38.58 58.92
N PRO A 72 4.31 38.26 60.19
CA PRO A 72 2.99 37.70 60.57
C PRO A 72 2.12 38.59 61.49
N SER A 73 0.89 38.14 61.84
CA SER A 73 0.35 37.96 63.24
C SER A 73 -1.20 38.02 63.32
N PRO A 74 -1.83 37.44 64.38
CA PRO A 74 -3.18 36.85 64.34
C PRO A 74 -4.20 37.49 65.32
N THR A 75 -5.48 37.11 65.23
CA THR A 75 -6.57 37.05 66.26
C THR A 75 -7.93 37.00 65.53
N HIS A 76 -9.05 36.40 65.95
CA HIS A 76 -9.59 35.82 67.18
C HIS A 76 -10.81 34.93 66.78
N LEU A 77 -11.12 33.89 67.58
CA LEU A 77 -12.45 33.45 68.12
C LEU A 77 -13.69 33.45 67.19
N ALA A 78 -14.67 32.54 67.25
CA ALA A 78 -15.01 31.42 68.13
C ALA A 78 -16.29 30.73 67.55
N GLY A 79 -16.54 29.50 68.00
CA GLY A 79 -17.87 28.85 68.06
C GLY A 79 -18.39 28.30 66.72
N GLY A 80 -18.96 27.10 66.62
CA GLY A 80 -19.31 26.10 67.62
C GLY A 80 -20.03 24.96 66.88
N LEU A 81 -19.64 23.73 67.24
CA LEU A 81 -20.38 22.46 67.31
C LEU A 81 -21.40 22.04 66.22
N LEU A 82 -21.10 20.85 65.65
CA LEU A 82 -21.95 19.62 65.53
C LEU A 82 -23.26 19.71 64.72
N ALA A 83 -23.71 18.75 63.91
CA ALA A 83 -23.28 17.44 63.42
C ALA A 83 -24.35 17.03 62.34
N PRO A 84 -24.23 15.88 61.64
CA PRO A 84 -24.74 15.69 60.28
C PRO A 84 -26.12 15.01 60.19
N HIS A 85 -26.77 15.10 59.02
CA HIS A 85 -27.78 14.13 58.60
C HIS A 85 -27.54 13.68 57.14
N PRO A 86 -27.67 12.36 56.83
CA PRO A 86 -27.51 11.81 55.49
C PRO A 86 -28.86 11.67 54.78
N GLY A 87 -28.88 11.87 53.46
CA GLY A 87 -30.09 11.74 52.64
C GLY A 87 -29.77 11.32 51.21
N ALA A 88 -29.91 10.01 50.98
CA ALA A 88 -30.30 9.24 49.78
C ALA A 88 -29.79 9.60 48.35
N PRO A 89 -29.57 8.56 47.50
CA PRO A 89 -28.94 8.67 46.19
C PRO A 89 -29.90 9.11 45.08
N MET A 90 -29.43 9.98 44.18
CA MET A 90 -30.09 10.30 42.91
C MET A 90 -29.92 9.15 41.91
N SER A 91 -31.03 8.50 41.58
CA SER A 91 -31.18 7.61 40.44
C SER A 91 -31.19 8.42 39.13
N ARG A 92 -30.17 8.22 38.30
CA ARG A 92 -30.16 8.67 36.89
C ARG A 92 -30.76 7.57 36.02
N PRO A 93 -31.82 7.84 35.23
CA PRO A 93 -32.31 6.87 34.26
C PRO A 93 -31.32 6.77 33.08
N ALA A 94 -30.94 5.55 32.73
CA ALA A 94 -30.18 5.24 31.52
C ALA A 94 -31.04 5.53 30.28
N PRO A 95 -30.49 6.13 29.20
CA PRO A 95 -31.17 6.17 27.93
C PRO A 95 -31.05 4.80 27.26
N ALA A 96 -32.18 4.09 27.18
CA ALA A 96 -32.37 3.02 26.22
C ALA A 96 -32.38 3.64 24.81
N LEU A 97 -31.34 3.40 24.02
CA LEU A 97 -31.36 3.69 22.59
C LEU A 97 -31.05 2.42 21.79
N THR A 98 -32.15 1.88 21.27
CA THR A 98 -32.35 1.46 19.87
C THR A 98 -31.46 0.33 19.35
N ALA A 99 -32.12 -0.83 19.25
CA ALA A 99 -31.68 -2.00 18.51
C ALA A 99 -31.09 -1.63 17.13
N LEU A 100 -29.83 -2.02 16.92
CA LEU A 100 -29.20 -2.05 15.62
C LEU A 100 -29.97 -3.08 14.77
N THR A 101 -30.78 -2.63 13.82
CA THR A 101 -31.39 -3.51 12.83
C THR A 101 -30.29 -4.08 11.94
N ALA A 102 -29.85 -5.28 12.26
CA ALA A 102 -29.05 -6.09 11.35
C ALA A 102 -29.88 -6.32 10.09
N VAL A 103 -29.47 -5.68 8.98
CA VAL A 103 -30.00 -5.97 7.65
C VAL A 103 -29.48 -7.36 7.27
N THR A 104 -30.26 -8.39 7.59
CA THR A 104 -30.05 -9.74 7.08
C THR A 104 -30.52 -9.79 5.63
N PHE A 105 -29.58 -9.61 4.70
CA PHE A 105 -29.81 -9.91 3.28
C PHE A 105 -29.74 -11.43 3.10
N ALA A 106 -30.82 -12.14 3.45
CA ALA A 106 -30.97 -13.56 3.17
C ALA A 106 -31.38 -13.73 1.70
N LEU A 107 -30.38 -13.77 0.81
CA LEU A 107 -30.61 -14.11 -0.59
C LEU A 107 -30.46 -15.62 -0.77
N ALA A 108 -31.59 -16.31 -0.89
CA ALA A 108 -31.63 -17.73 -1.23
C ALA A 108 -31.12 -17.94 -2.66
N LEU A 109 -29.84 -18.30 -2.80
CA LEU A 109 -29.25 -18.74 -4.07
C LEU A 109 -29.29 -20.27 -4.16
N ALA A 110 -30.40 -20.81 -4.63
CA ALA A 110 -30.41 -22.10 -5.30
C ALA A 110 -30.12 -21.86 -6.80
N ALA A 111 -28.92 -21.40 -7.12
CA ALA A 111 -28.40 -21.41 -8.48
C ALA A 111 -27.32 -22.49 -8.52
N ALA A 112 -27.56 -23.53 -9.32
CA ALA A 112 -26.60 -24.58 -9.60
C ALA A 112 -25.21 -23.95 -9.80
N SER A 113 -24.29 -24.28 -8.90
CA SER A 113 -22.89 -23.88 -8.97
C SER A 113 -22.25 -24.59 -10.16
N LEU A 114 -22.47 -24.05 -11.36
CA LEU A 114 -21.59 -24.37 -12.48
C LEU A 114 -20.18 -23.97 -12.04
N PRO A 115 -19.17 -24.83 -12.18
CA PRO A 115 -17.82 -24.52 -11.71
C PRO A 115 -17.33 -23.19 -12.27
N ALA A 116 -16.39 -22.55 -11.57
CA ALA A 116 -15.53 -21.49 -12.06
C ALA A 116 -14.68 -22.04 -13.21
N ARG A 117 -15.36 -22.19 -14.35
CA ARG A 117 -14.74 -22.48 -15.62
C ARG A 117 -14.02 -21.24 -16.09
N ALA A 118 -12.80 -21.45 -16.58
CA ALA A 118 -11.94 -20.43 -17.15
C ALA A 118 -12.74 -19.49 -18.06
N GLN A 119 -12.48 -18.19 -17.95
CA GLN A 119 -13.13 -17.14 -18.74
C GLN A 119 -12.67 -17.13 -20.21
N ASP A 120 -11.63 -17.91 -20.54
CA ASP A 120 -11.04 -17.97 -21.87
C ASP A 120 -11.46 -19.26 -22.61
N ARG A 121 -12.77 -19.43 -22.83
CA ARG A 121 -13.26 -20.57 -23.63
C ARG A 121 -13.27 -20.21 -25.11
N PRO A 122 -12.72 -21.07 -26.01
CA PRO A 122 -12.71 -20.83 -27.44
C PRO A 122 -14.07 -21.13 -28.09
N ASP A 123 -15.16 -20.55 -27.57
CA ASP A 123 -16.53 -20.71 -28.07
C ASP A 123 -17.00 -19.52 -28.93
N GLY A 124 -16.16 -18.49 -29.06
CA GLY A 124 -16.43 -17.28 -29.82
C GLY A 124 -17.47 -16.35 -29.19
N LEU A 125 -17.91 -16.64 -27.96
CA LEU A 125 -18.81 -15.82 -27.19
C LEU A 125 -18.03 -14.84 -26.30
N TRP A 126 -18.72 -13.79 -25.85
CA TRP A 126 -18.18 -12.89 -24.85
C TRP A 126 -18.40 -13.48 -23.46
N HIS A 127 -17.31 -13.67 -22.73
CA HIS A 127 -17.31 -14.00 -21.31
C HIS A 127 -16.75 -12.81 -20.54
N GLY A 128 -17.26 -12.58 -19.34
CA GLY A 128 -16.86 -11.40 -18.59
C GLY A 128 -16.93 -11.56 -17.09
N ASP A 129 -16.31 -10.61 -16.41
CA ASP A 129 -16.57 -10.35 -15.01
C ASP A 129 -16.57 -8.85 -14.72
N ALA A 130 -17.31 -8.49 -13.69
CA ALA A 130 -17.24 -7.18 -13.07
C ALA A 130 -17.18 -7.35 -11.55
N SER A 131 -16.35 -6.57 -10.89
CA SER A 131 -16.20 -6.56 -9.43
C SER A 131 -16.24 -5.15 -8.87
N LEU A 132 -16.81 -5.05 -7.66
CA LEU A 132 -16.91 -3.83 -6.87
C LEU A 132 -16.37 -4.12 -5.46
N GLY A 133 -15.53 -3.22 -4.97
CA GLY A 133 -14.99 -3.25 -3.62
C GLY A 133 -15.02 -1.85 -3.01
N GLY A 134 -14.94 -1.79 -1.68
CA GLY A 134 -14.88 -0.50 -1.01
C GLY A 134 -14.72 -0.60 0.49
N THR A 135 -14.38 0.53 1.10
CA THR A 135 -14.21 0.67 2.54
C THR A 135 -14.67 2.07 2.93
N LEU A 136 -15.43 2.17 4.02
CA LEU A 136 -15.85 3.42 4.62
C LEU A 136 -15.48 3.38 6.11
N SER A 137 -14.69 4.35 6.55
CA SER A 137 -14.39 4.58 7.96
C SER A 137 -14.90 5.96 8.37
N ARG A 138 -15.47 6.07 9.57
CA ARG A 138 -15.94 7.32 10.16
C ARG A 138 -15.55 7.38 11.63
N GLY A 139 -15.29 8.59 12.13
CA GLY A 139 -15.00 8.81 13.54
C GLY A 139 -13.87 9.83 13.69
N ASN A 140 -12.76 9.41 14.32
CA ASN A 140 -11.61 10.29 14.50
C ASN A 140 -10.95 10.69 13.17
N ASN A 141 -10.99 9.79 12.19
CA ASN A 141 -10.59 10.03 10.81
C ASN A 141 -11.68 9.48 9.88
N ASP A 142 -12.01 10.23 8.83
CA ASP A 142 -12.95 9.75 7.81
C ASP A 142 -12.16 9.23 6.61
N SER A 143 -12.50 8.06 6.11
CA SER A 143 -11.93 7.55 4.85
C SER A 143 -12.96 6.82 4.01
N LEU A 144 -12.86 7.00 2.70
CA LEU A 144 -13.66 6.30 1.71
C LEU A 144 -12.74 5.80 0.61
N THR A 145 -12.78 4.51 0.34
CA THR A 145 -12.12 3.90 -0.83
C THR A 145 -13.15 3.11 -1.61
N LEU A 146 -13.13 3.24 -2.93
CA LEU A 146 -13.97 2.51 -3.87
C LEU A 146 -13.07 1.92 -4.95
N SER A 147 -13.29 0.65 -5.29
CA SER A 147 -12.62 -0.04 -6.38
C SER A 147 -13.63 -0.68 -7.30
N VAL A 148 -13.44 -0.54 -8.61
CA VAL A 148 -14.20 -1.24 -9.64
C VAL A 148 -13.22 -1.89 -10.60
N GLN A 149 -13.51 -3.10 -11.04
CA GLN A 149 -12.74 -3.77 -12.09
C GLN A 149 -13.68 -4.57 -12.97
N GLY A 150 -13.37 -4.69 -14.25
CA GLY A 150 -14.07 -5.62 -15.11
C GLY A 150 -13.22 -6.07 -16.29
N ASN A 151 -13.51 -7.27 -16.78
CA ASN A 151 -12.86 -7.89 -17.92
C ASN A 151 -13.93 -8.45 -18.86
N LEU A 152 -13.64 -8.42 -20.16
CA LEU A 152 -14.45 -9.02 -21.22
C LEU A 152 -13.52 -9.70 -22.21
N ASN A 153 -13.68 -11.00 -22.39
CA ASN A 153 -12.88 -11.79 -23.32
C ASN A 153 -13.79 -12.45 -24.35
N ARG A 154 -13.37 -12.43 -25.61
CA ARG A 154 -13.93 -13.23 -26.68
C ARG A 154 -12.81 -14.04 -27.31
N VAL A 155 -12.89 -15.35 -27.17
CA VAL A 155 -11.86 -16.28 -27.64
C VAL A 155 -12.44 -17.17 -28.73
N THR A 156 -11.75 -17.29 -29.85
CA THR A 156 -12.04 -18.24 -30.93
C THR A 156 -10.87 -19.21 -31.08
N ALA A 157 -10.95 -20.13 -32.05
CA ALA A 157 -9.81 -20.96 -32.44
C ALA A 157 -8.64 -20.13 -33.03
N ALA A 158 -8.94 -19.01 -33.69
CA ALA A 158 -7.96 -18.20 -34.40
C ALA A 158 -7.41 -17.02 -33.57
N ASP A 159 -8.24 -16.45 -32.69
CA ASP A 159 -7.94 -15.16 -32.06
C ASP A 159 -8.61 -14.96 -30.70
N LYS A 160 -8.09 -13.99 -29.93
CA LYS A 160 -8.65 -13.53 -28.66
C LYS A 160 -8.74 -12.01 -28.66
N ILE A 161 -9.90 -11.48 -28.29
CA ILE A 161 -10.08 -10.07 -27.96
C ILE A 161 -10.31 -9.98 -26.47
N GLY A 162 -9.45 -9.26 -25.76
CA GLY A 162 -9.61 -8.93 -24.35
C GLY A 162 -9.83 -7.44 -24.16
N LEU A 163 -10.81 -7.06 -23.35
CA LEU A 163 -11.06 -5.68 -22.92
C LEU A 163 -11.09 -5.66 -21.40
N TYR A 164 -10.58 -4.60 -20.79
CA TYR A 164 -10.61 -4.48 -19.35
C TYR A 164 -10.71 -3.02 -18.89
N GLY A 165 -11.20 -2.85 -17.67
CA GLY A 165 -11.29 -1.57 -16.99
C GLY A 165 -11.01 -1.71 -15.50
N VAL A 166 -10.30 -0.74 -14.93
CA VAL A 166 -10.01 -0.64 -13.50
C VAL A 166 -10.24 0.80 -13.05
N GLY A 167 -10.97 0.98 -11.96
CA GLY A 167 -11.11 2.26 -11.28
C GLY A 167 -10.79 2.10 -9.80
N ASN A 168 -10.02 3.01 -9.23
CA ASN A 168 -9.80 3.07 -7.79
C ASN A 168 -9.80 4.53 -7.34
N TYR A 169 -10.73 4.85 -6.45
CA TYR A 169 -10.90 6.20 -5.93
C TYR A 169 -10.88 6.18 -4.40
N GLY A 170 -10.08 7.05 -3.82
CA GLY A 170 -9.83 7.11 -2.39
C GLY A 170 -9.82 8.55 -1.90
N ARG A 171 -10.48 8.80 -0.77
CA ARG A 171 -10.38 10.06 -0.03
C ARG A 171 -10.20 9.79 1.45
N ALA A 172 -9.38 10.61 2.09
CA ALA A 172 -9.23 10.64 3.53
C ALA A 172 -9.45 12.06 4.04
N LYS A 173 -9.91 12.16 5.29
CA LYS A 173 -9.94 13.38 6.07
C LYS A 173 -9.18 13.15 7.36
N VAL A 174 -8.08 13.88 7.53
CA VAL A 174 -7.22 13.85 8.72
C VAL A 174 -7.16 15.26 9.27
N ASP A 175 -7.42 15.45 10.57
CA ASP A 175 -7.37 16.76 11.24
C ASP A 175 -8.17 17.89 10.57
N GLY A 176 -9.30 17.53 9.93
CA GLY A 176 -10.14 18.51 9.22
C GLY A 176 -9.82 18.66 7.74
N GLU A 177 -8.62 18.26 7.32
CA GLU A 177 -8.11 18.43 5.96
C GLU A 177 -8.44 17.22 5.09
N ARG A 178 -8.98 17.48 3.89
CA ARG A 178 -9.37 16.43 2.94
C ARG A 178 -8.28 16.24 1.89
N SER A 179 -7.89 15.00 1.68
CA SER A 179 -6.95 14.61 0.62
C SER A 179 -7.52 13.46 -0.22
N THR A 180 -7.19 13.46 -1.51
CA THR A 180 -7.43 12.33 -2.40
C THR A 180 -6.26 11.36 -2.26
N THR A 181 -6.56 10.13 -1.86
CA THR A 181 -5.55 9.09 -1.60
C THR A 181 -5.41 8.10 -2.74
N ALA A 182 -6.42 7.98 -3.61
CA ALA A 182 -6.34 7.22 -4.86
C ALA A 182 -7.21 7.89 -5.93
N ASP A 183 -6.70 7.92 -7.17
CA ASP A 183 -7.37 8.51 -8.33
C ASP A 183 -6.93 7.81 -9.61
N LEU A 184 -7.21 6.50 -9.67
CA LEU A 184 -6.88 5.60 -10.77
C LEU A 184 -8.10 5.37 -11.65
N LEU A 185 -7.92 5.56 -12.94
CA LEU A 185 -8.79 5.02 -13.99
C LEU A 185 -7.90 4.45 -15.08
N ARG A 186 -8.10 3.18 -15.42
CA ARG A 186 -7.40 2.52 -16.51
C ARG A 186 -8.39 1.75 -17.35
N VAL A 187 -8.27 1.88 -18.66
CA VAL A 187 -9.03 1.12 -19.64
C VAL A 187 -8.10 0.64 -20.73
N GLY A 188 -8.27 -0.60 -21.16
CA GLY A 188 -7.40 -1.17 -22.18
C GLY A 188 -8.06 -2.28 -22.96
N GLY A 189 -7.49 -2.56 -24.12
CA GLY A 189 -7.87 -3.65 -24.98
C GLY A 189 -6.65 -4.32 -25.59
N ARG A 190 -6.76 -5.60 -25.87
CA ARG A 190 -5.74 -6.42 -26.52
C ARG A 190 -6.39 -7.36 -27.53
N TYR A 191 -5.73 -7.52 -28.65
CA TYR A 191 -6.04 -8.48 -29.69
C TYR A 191 -4.87 -9.43 -29.84
N ASP A 192 -5.11 -10.73 -29.69
CA ASP A 192 -4.16 -11.80 -29.94
C ASP A 192 -4.61 -12.59 -31.17
N PHE A 193 -3.71 -12.87 -32.10
CA PHE A 193 -3.96 -13.65 -33.30
C PHE A 193 -2.97 -14.82 -33.37
N ASN A 194 -3.49 -16.05 -33.39
CA ASN A 194 -2.67 -17.27 -33.43
C ASN A 194 -2.03 -17.42 -34.81
N LEU A 195 -0.69 -17.41 -34.85
CA LEU A 195 0.10 -17.64 -36.06
C LEU A 195 0.44 -19.13 -36.25
N GLY A 196 0.29 -19.92 -35.18
CA GLY A 196 0.47 -21.37 -35.15
C GLY A 196 -0.04 -21.92 -33.81
N GLU A 197 0.37 -23.15 -33.47
CA GLU A 197 -0.08 -23.82 -32.23
C GLU A 197 0.44 -23.11 -30.96
N ASN A 198 1.69 -22.67 -30.98
CA ASN A 198 2.35 -22.06 -29.83
C ASN A 198 2.74 -20.60 -30.03
N LEU A 199 2.64 -20.06 -31.25
CA LEU A 199 3.07 -18.71 -31.58
C LEU A 199 1.85 -17.84 -31.91
N PHE A 200 1.79 -16.65 -31.33
CA PHE A 200 0.77 -15.66 -31.64
C PHE A 200 1.38 -14.26 -31.79
N SER A 201 0.69 -13.39 -32.53
CA SER A 201 0.97 -11.95 -32.54
C SER A 201 -0.05 -11.22 -31.70
N PHE A 202 0.33 -10.09 -31.10
CA PHE A 202 -0.61 -9.26 -30.36
C PHE A 202 -0.50 -7.77 -30.70
N GLY A 203 -1.61 -7.07 -30.51
CA GLY A 203 -1.69 -5.62 -30.46
C GLY A 203 -2.54 -5.19 -29.28
N ALA A 204 -2.10 -4.19 -28.52
CA ALA A 204 -2.81 -3.69 -27.34
C ALA A 204 -2.79 -2.17 -27.29
N ALA A 205 -3.84 -1.57 -26.76
CA ALA A 205 -3.92 -0.14 -26.49
C ALA A 205 -4.51 0.10 -25.09
N GLU A 206 -4.00 1.10 -24.40
CA GLU A 206 -4.39 1.40 -23.02
C GLU A 206 -4.36 2.90 -22.76
N GLY A 207 -5.35 3.37 -22.01
CA GLY A 207 -5.41 4.71 -21.43
C GLY A 207 -5.47 4.64 -19.91
N GLU A 208 -4.70 5.49 -19.22
CA GLU A 208 -4.62 5.55 -17.77
C GLU A 208 -4.58 6.99 -17.24
N THR A 209 -5.23 7.21 -16.10
CA THR A 209 -4.96 8.31 -15.17
C THR A 209 -4.65 7.71 -13.81
N ASN A 210 -3.61 8.19 -13.12
CA ASN A 210 -3.30 7.79 -11.74
C ASN A 210 -2.65 8.95 -11.00
N LYS A 211 -3.44 10.00 -10.69
CA LYS A 211 -2.91 11.27 -10.19
C LYS A 211 -2.37 11.14 -8.77
N ALA A 212 -3.11 10.49 -7.89
CA ALA A 212 -2.73 10.37 -6.48
C ALA A 212 -1.64 9.31 -6.24
N GLY A 213 -1.63 8.21 -7.00
CA GLY A 213 -0.68 7.10 -6.79
C GLY A 213 0.66 7.30 -7.50
N ALA A 214 0.62 7.58 -8.80
CA ALA A 214 1.81 7.64 -9.66
C ALA A 214 2.09 9.03 -10.24
N GLY A 215 1.29 10.05 -9.88
CA GLY A 215 1.40 11.39 -10.45
C GLY A 215 1.09 11.44 -11.94
N VAL A 216 0.44 10.40 -12.49
CA VAL A 216 0.11 10.30 -13.91
C VAL A 216 -1.20 11.07 -14.13
N SER A 217 -1.12 12.23 -14.79
CA SER A 217 -2.33 12.93 -15.22
C SER A 217 -3.04 12.10 -16.27
N ASN A 218 -2.32 11.76 -17.33
CA ASN A 218 -2.81 10.98 -18.46
C ASN A 218 -1.65 10.16 -19.03
N ARG A 219 -1.92 8.92 -19.40
CA ARG A 219 -0.99 8.07 -20.13
C ARG A 219 -1.75 7.33 -21.21
N TYR A 220 -1.22 7.34 -22.42
CA TYR A 220 -1.70 6.52 -23.53
C TYR A 220 -0.57 5.62 -23.98
N SER A 221 -0.88 4.34 -24.22
CA SER A 221 0.10 3.40 -24.76
C SER A 221 -0.50 2.52 -25.85
N VAL A 222 0.32 2.21 -26.84
CA VAL A 222 0.04 1.23 -27.88
C VAL A 222 1.21 0.27 -27.93
N ASN A 223 0.94 -1.02 -27.80
CA ASN A 223 1.94 -2.08 -27.74
C ASN A 223 1.64 -3.10 -28.84
N GLY A 224 2.68 -3.74 -29.38
CA GLY A 224 2.53 -4.83 -30.31
C GLY A 224 3.76 -5.73 -30.33
N GLY A 225 3.56 -7.00 -30.65
CA GLY A 225 4.65 -7.96 -30.63
C GLY A 225 4.22 -9.38 -30.90
N LEU A 226 5.05 -10.31 -30.44
CA LEU A 226 4.84 -11.74 -30.54
C LEU A 226 4.79 -12.35 -29.14
N GLY A 227 4.09 -13.46 -29.02
CA GLY A 227 4.05 -14.25 -27.81
C GLY A 227 4.10 -15.73 -28.08
N LEU A 228 4.56 -16.47 -27.08
CA LEU A 228 4.67 -17.91 -27.09
C LEU A 228 3.80 -18.50 -25.98
N HIS A 229 2.94 -19.43 -26.34
CA HIS A 229 2.25 -20.32 -25.40
C HIS A 229 3.24 -21.39 -24.93
N VAL A 230 3.81 -21.18 -23.75
CA VAL A 230 4.74 -22.12 -23.10
C VAL A 230 3.96 -23.28 -22.50
N LEU A 231 2.81 -23.00 -21.89
CA LEU A 231 1.86 -23.98 -21.41
C LEU A 231 0.47 -23.58 -21.87
N ARG A 232 -0.29 -24.54 -22.42
CA ARG A 232 -1.68 -24.35 -22.79
C ARG A 232 -2.49 -25.62 -22.51
N SER A 233 -3.36 -25.54 -21.53
CA SER A 233 -4.34 -26.58 -21.19
C SER A 233 -5.68 -25.93 -20.86
N GLU A 234 -6.70 -26.75 -20.60
CA GLU A 234 -8.03 -26.24 -20.23
C GLU A 234 -8.02 -25.49 -18.89
N ASP A 235 -7.13 -25.88 -17.97
CA ASP A 235 -7.10 -25.37 -16.60
C ASP A 235 -5.91 -24.45 -16.33
N HIS A 236 -4.84 -24.51 -17.14
CA HIS A 236 -3.63 -23.74 -16.96
C HIS A 236 -3.08 -23.18 -18.28
N SER A 237 -2.68 -21.92 -18.27
CA SER A 237 -1.88 -21.32 -19.34
C SER A 237 -0.70 -20.55 -18.77
N PHE A 238 0.38 -20.53 -19.53
CA PHE A 238 1.54 -19.69 -19.28
C PHE A 238 2.08 -19.20 -20.62
N ASP A 239 2.04 -17.90 -20.81
CA ASP A 239 2.42 -17.22 -22.02
C ASP A 239 3.56 -16.25 -21.72
N VAL A 240 4.51 -16.16 -22.64
CA VAL A 240 5.56 -15.15 -22.61
C VAL A 240 5.43 -14.26 -23.84
N ILE A 241 5.56 -12.96 -23.66
CA ILE A 241 5.42 -11.96 -24.72
C ILE A 241 6.66 -11.08 -24.82
N ALA A 242 6.99 -10.70 -26.05
CA ALA A 242 8.02 -9.74 -26.35
C ALA A 242 7.56 -8.83 -27.50
N GLY A 243 7.83 -7.54 -27.39
CA GLY A 243 7.36 -6.58 -28.36
C GLY A 243 7.93 -5.19 -28.17
N LEU A 244 7.30 -4.24 -28.85
CA LEU A 244 7.59 -2.82 -28.75
C LEU A 244 6.30 -2.09 -28.41
N GLY A 245 6.43 -0.98 -27.70
CA GLY A 245 5.30 -0.11 -27.40
C GLY A 245 5.69 1.35 -27.49
N PHE A 246 4.75 2.17 -27.93
CA PHE A 246 4.81 3.62 -27.85
C PHE A 246 3.98 4.07 -26.65
N THR A 247 4.55 4.92 -25.79
CA THR A 247 3.83 5.52 -24.66
C THR A 247 3.97 7.03 -24.69
N ASP A 248 2.91 7.73 -24.29
CA ASP A 248 2.88 9.17 -24.05
C ASP A 248 2.28 9.39 -22.65
N THR A 249 3.12 9.77 -21.69
CA THR A 249 2.76 10.04 -20.30
C THR A 249 2.90 11.52 -20.03
N ARG A 250 1.86 12.10 -19.42
CA ARG A 250 1.90 13.44 -18.83
C ARG A 250 1.73 13.33 -17.33
N PHE A 251 2.66 13.91 -16.59
CA PHE A 251 2.63 13.95 -15.14
C PHE A 251 1.92 15.21 -14.62
N ILE A 252 1.55 15.20 -13.34
CA ILE A 252 0.82 16.28 -12.67
C ILE A 252 1.67 17.55 -12.47
N ASP A 253 2.99 17.44 -12.51
CA ASP A 253 3.95 18.55 -12.45
C ASP A 253 4.23 19.19 -13.82
N GLY A 254 3.64 18.64 -14.89
CA GLY A 254 3.79 19.12 -16.25
C GLY A 254 4.90 18.42 -17.04
N GLU A 255 5.70 17.54 -16.42
CA GLU A 255 6.69 16.73 -17.13
C GLU A 255 6.00 15.73 -18.08
N THR A 256 6.71 15.37 -19.13
CA THR A 256 6.23 14.41 -20.14
C THR A 256 7.27 13.35 -20.39
N ASP A 257 6.82 12.10 -20.43
CA ASP A 257 7.62 10.96 -20.84
C ASP A 257 6.98 10.31 -22.07
N ARG A 258 7.68 10.34 -23.20
CA ARG A 258 7.16 9.92 -24.51
C ARG A 258 8.21 9.19 -25.33
N GLY A 259 7.80 8.07 -25.92
CA GLY A 259 8.55 7.44 -26.99
C GLY A 259 8.26 5.96 -27.15
N ALA A 260 9.13 5.30 -27.91
CA ALA A 260 9.09 3.85 -28.13
C ALA A 260 10.07 3.12 -27.20
N GLN A 261 9.60 2.00 -26.64
CA GLN A 261 10.37 1.15 -25.74
C GLN A 261 10.05 -0.32 -26.00
N ALA A 262 10.97 -1.20 -25.60
CA ALA A 262 10.69 -2.62 -25.58
C ALA A 262 9.62 -2.97 -24.52
N LEU A 263 8.99 -4.10 -24.74
CA LEU A 263 8.06 -4.74 -23.82
C LEU A 263 8.46 -6.21 -23.73
N LEU A 264 8.67 -6.67 -22.51
CA LEU A 264 8.75 -8.08 -22.16
C LEU A 264 7.63 -8.38 -21.17
N GLY A 265 7.03 -9.55 -21.24
CA GLY A 265 6.01 -9.91 -20.27
C GLY A 265 5.77 -11.39 -20.17
N GLU A 266 5.07 -11.74 -19.11
CA GLU A 266 4.53 -13.06 -18.86
C GLU A 266 3.08 -12.91 -18.40
N GLU A 267 2.27 -13.88 -18.76
CA GLU A 267 0.87 -13.98 -18.37
C GLU A 267 0.58 -15.43 -18.01
N SER A 268 -0.02 -15.65 -16.86
CA SER A 268 -0.38 -16.97 -16.40
C SER A 268 -1.81 -17.00 -15.89
N HIS A 269 -2.52 -18.06 -16.23
CA HIS A 269 -3.84 -18.36 -15.69
C HIS A 269 -3.81 -19.76 -15.13
N HIS A 270 -4.33 -19.92 -13.91
CA HIS A 270 -4.41 -21.19 -13.23
C HIS A 270 -5.75 -21.35 -12.54
N LYS A 271 -6.47 -22.41 -12.91
CA LYS A 271 -7.60 -22.89 -12.14
C LYS A 271 -7.07 -23.71 -10.96
N LEU A 272 -7.13 -23.12 -9.77
CA LEU A 272 -6.62 -23.74 -8.54
C LEU A 272 -7.59 -24.77 -7.96
N SER A 273 -8.90 -24.58 -8.19
CA SER A 273 -9.96 -25.50 -7.80
C SER A 273 -11.14 -25.35 -8.76
N GLU A 274 -12.22 -26.12 -8.55
CA GLU A 274 -13.45 -25.95 -9.32
C GLU A 274 -14.11 -24.58 -9.13
N THR A 275 -13.81 -23.87 -8.04
CA THR A 275 -14.40 -22.57 -7.70
C THR A 275 -13.39 -21.43 -7.71
N THR A 276 -12.10 -21.71 -7.70
CA THR A 276 -11.04 -20.69 -7.57
C THR A 276 -10.14 -20.66 -8.79
N SER A 277 -9.96 -19.47 -9.34
CA SER A 277 -9.02 -19.17 -10.42
C SER A 277 -8.03 -18.09 -9.98
N PHE A 278 -6.82 -18.18 -10.51
CA PHE A 278 -5.72 -17.26 -10.26
C PHE A 278 -5.15 -16.79 -11.59
N ASN A 279 -5.01 -15.48 -11.73
CA ASN A 279 -4.38 -14.84 -12.88
C ASN A 279 -3.17 -14.07 -12.39
N GLN A 280 -2.06 -14.17 -13.11
CA GLN A 280 -0.86 -13.37 -12.90
C GLN A 280 -0.43 -12.74 -14.22
N ARG A 281 0.04 -11.50 -14.14
CA ARG A 281 0.69 -10.83 -15.26
C ARG A 281 1.87 -10.02 -14.75
N LEU A 282 3.02 -10.19 -15.38
CA LEU A 282 4.19 -9.36 -15.16
C LEU A 282 4.61 -8.75 -16.49
N THR A 283 4.78 -7.44 -16.53
CA THR A 283 5.28 -6.73 -17.71
C THR A 283 6.46 -5.86 -17.31
N TYR A 284 7.47 -5.87 -18.15
CA TYR A 284 8.69 -5.11 -18.01
C TYR A 284 8.92 -4.26 -19.24
N HIS A 285 9.15 -2.98 -18.99
CA HIS A 285 9.48 -2.00 -20.00
C HIS A 285 10.82 -1.36 -19.62
N PRO A 286 11.92 -1.72 -20.29
CA PRO A 286 13.21 -1.11 -20.03
C PRO A 286 13.24 0.36 -20.49
N SER A 287 14.08 1.17 -19.86
CA SER A 287 14.32 2.56 -20.26
C SER A 287 14.87 2.64 -21.67
N SER A 288 14.44 3.65 -22.42
CA SER A 288 14.87 3.92 -23.80
C SER A 288 14.90 5.42 -24.04
N GLY A 289 16.10 6.01 -24.14
CA GLY A 289 16.26 7.46 -24.20
C GLY A 289 15.72 8.14 -22.93
N ASP A 290 14.75 9.04 -23.11
CA ASP A 290 14.09 9.76 -22.01
C ASP A 290 13.03 8.91 -21.29
N LEU A 291 12.72 7.70 -21.80
CA LEU A 291 11.71 6.82 -21.20
C LEU A 291 12.15 6.21 -19.88
N SER A 292 11.25 6.27 -18.92
CA SER A 292 11.42 5.61 -17.65
C SER A 292 11.30 4.09 -17.78
N THR A 293 12.10 3.36 -16.99
CA THR A 293 11.86 1.93 -16.76
C THR A 293 10.56 1.75 -15.97
N ARG A 294 9.72 0.82 -16.42
CA ARG A 294 8.46 0.43 -15.77
C ARG A 294 8.36 -1.08 -15.57
N VAL A 295 7.91 -1.49 -14.40
CA VAL A 295 7.57 -2.89 -14.10
C VAL A 295 6.15 -2.91 -13.56
N ASN A 296 5.29 -3.73 -14.14
CA ASN A 296 3.94 -3.92 -13.63
C ASN A 296 3.70 -5.38 -13.31
N PHE A 297 3.29 -5.64 -12.08
CA PHE A 297 2.87 -6.95 -11.61
C PHE A 297 1.40 -6.87 -11.23
N ASP A 298 0.58 -7.75 -11.77
CA ASP A 298 -0.83 -7.93 -11.41
C ASP A 298 -1.03 -9.39 -11.00
N ALA A 299 -1.72 -9.61 -9.88
CA ALA A 299 -2.18 -10.93 -9.44
C ALA A 299 -3.64 -10.81 -9.02
N ASN A 300 -4.51 -11.68 -9.54
CA ASN A 300 -5.93 -11.67 -9.24
C ASN A 300 -6.43 -13.08 -8.90
N LEU A 301 -7.05 -13.20 -7.73
CA LEU A 301 -7.67 -14.43 -7.25
C LEU A 301 -9.18 -14.24 -7.25
N ALA A 302 -9.89 -15.04 -8.06
CA ALA A 302 -11.35 -15.03 -8.11
C ALA A 302 -11.90 -16.36 -7.59
N THR A 303 -12.67 -16.30 -6.50
CA THR A 303 -13.32 -17.46 -5.89
C THR A 303 -14.83 -17.36 -6.03
N GLN A 304 -15.43 -18.31 -6.74
CA GLN A 304 -16.87 -18.42 -6.87
C GLN A 304 -17.50 -18.79 -5.52
N ILE A 305 -18.50 -18.01 -5.12
CA ILE A 305 -19.26 -18.23 -3.89
C ILE A 305 -20.55 -19.01 -4.22
N ALA A 306 -21.37 -18.47 -5.13
CA ALA A 306 -22.65 -19.07 -5.50
C ALA A 306 -23.11 -18.56 -6.87
N GLY A 307 -23.51 -19.46 -7.78
CA GLY A 307 -23.89 -19.08 -9.15
C GLY A 307 -22.81 -18.23 -9.83
N GLY A 308 -23.18 -17.11 -10.45
CA GLY A 308 -22.23 -16.17 -11.05
C GLY A 308 -21.44 -15.31 -10.05
N TRP A 309 -21.76 -15.34 -8.75
CA TRP A 309 -21.11 -14.48 -7.77
C TRP A 309 -19.73 -14.97 -7.37
N THR A 310 -18.81 -14.03 -7.25
CA THR A 310 -17.39 -14.26 -6.97
C THR A 310 -16.90 -13.30 -5.87
N LEU A 311 -15.94 -13.77 -5.08
CA LEU A 311 -15.09 -12.95 -4.22
C LEU A 311 -13.76 -12.79 -4.93
N ASN A 312 -13.39 -11.54 -5.20
CA ASN A 312 -12.20 -11.19 -5.96
C ASN A 312 -11.20 -10.52 -5.03
N THR A 313 -9.95 -10.95 -5.11
CA THR A 313 -8.81 -10.33 -4.43
C THR A 313 -7.74 -10.03 -5.46
N GLY A 314 -7.47 -8.75 -5.69
CA GLY A 314 -6.49 -8.27 -6.64
C GLY A 314 -5.31 -7.61 -5.94
N LEU A 315 -4.10 -7.87 -6.44
CA LEU A 315 -2.87 -7.18 -6.06
C LEU A 315 -2.24 -6.62 -7.34
N SER A 316 -1.98 -5.32 -7.36
CA SER A 316 -1.23 -4.66 -8.42
C SER A 316 -0.04 -3.93 -7.82
N SER A 317 1.17 -4.25 -8.28
CA SER A 317 2.40 -3.52 -7.96
C SER A 317 2.92 -2.85 -9.21
N ARG A 318 3.13 -1.53 -9.14
CA ARG A 318 3.52 -0.69 -10.27
C ARG A 318 4.79 0.04 -9.88
N TYR A 319 5.90 -0.31 -10.53
CA TYR A 319 7.17 0.38 -10.38
C TYR A 319 7.41 1.30 -11.57
N ASN A 320 7.84 2.52 -11.26
CA ASN A 320 8.26 3.50 -12.24
C ASN A 320 9.56 4.16 -11.77
N SER A 321 10.59 4.10 -12.60
CA SER A 321 11.92 4.62 -12.23
C SER A 321 11.96 6.15 -12.10
N VAL A 322 11.10 6.84 -12.86
CA VAL A 322 10.88 8.30 -12.83
C VAL A 322 9.46 8.56 -12.37
N VAL A 323 9.33 9.39 -11.35
CA VAL A 323 8.07 9.86 -10.77
C VAL A 323 8.25 11.31 -10.32
N PRO A 324 7.17 12.11 -10.28
CA PRO A 324 7.18 13.45 -9.70
C PRO A 324 7.75 13.48 -8.28
N GLU A 325 8.33 14.62 -7.91
CA GLU A 325 8.88 14.81 -6.56
C GLU A 325 7.82 14.56 -5.48
N GLY A 326 8.24 13.92 -4.38
CA GLY A 326 7.36 13.56 -3.27
C GLY A 326 6.56 12.26 -3.45
N LEU A 327 6.60 11.63 -4.62
CA LEU A 327 5.96 10.33 -4.86
C LEU A 327 6.92 9.15 -4.71
N LYS A 328 6.37 7.98 -4.38
CA LYS A 328 7.13 6.73 -4.31
C LYS A 328 7.25 6.13 -5.71
N LYS A 329 8.41 5.53 -6.00
CA LYS A 329 8.65 4.81 -7.25
C LYS A 329 7.80 3.55 -7.42
N THR A 330 7.35 2.97 -6.31
CA THR A 330 6.47 1.79 -6.30
C THR A 330 5.15 2.14 -5.66
N ASP A 331 4.07 1.90 -6.40
CA ASP A 331 2.70 1.95 -5.93
C ASP A 331 2.14 0.53 -5.82
N ASN A 332 1.46 0.23 -4.72
CA ASN A 332 0.86 -1.08 -4.47
C ASN A 332 -0.62 -0.91 -4.17
N LEU A 333 -1.46 -1.60 -4.93
CA LEU A 333 -2.90 -1.60 -4.79
C LEU A 333 -3.36 -3.02 -4.44
N LEU A 334 -3.97 -3.17 -3.27
CA LEU A 334 -4.69 -4.37 -2.88
C LEU A 334 -6.19 -4.07 -2.93
N THR A 335 -6.94 -4.86 -3.71
CA THR A 335 -8.38 -4.78 -3.82
C THR A 335 -9.01 -6.07 -3.31
N VAL A 336 -10.11 -5.92 -2.59
CA VAL A 336 -10.99 -7.04 -2.20
C VAL A 336 -12.42 -6.58 -2.51
N GLY A 337 -13.17 -7.42 -3.22
CA GLY A 337 -14.50 -7.05 -3.66
C GLY A 337 -15.34 -8.24 -4.06
N PHE A 338 -16.63 -8.00 -4.22
CA PHE A 338 -17.55 -8.98 -4.79
C PHE A 338 -17.72 -8.70 -6.27
N GLY A 339 -17.78 -9.77 -7.05
CA GLY A 339 -17.98 -9.68 -8.48
C GLY A 339 -19.04 -10.64 -9.00
N TYR A 340 -19.37 -10.47 -10.26
CA TYR A 340 -20.26 -11.32 -11.00
C TYR A 340 -19.60 -11.70 -12.32
N LYS A 341 -19.54 -13.00 -12.62
CA LYS A 341 -19.09 -13.54 -13.89
C LYS A 341 -20.29 -13.98 -14.72
N PHE A 342 -20.19 -13.81 -16.04
CA PHE A 342 -21.20 -14.24 -17.01
C PHE A 342 -20.54 -14.80 -18.27
#